data_AF-A0A7Y0SLS0-F1
#
_entry.id   AF-A0A7Y0SLS0-F1
#
_cell.length_a   1.000
_cell.length_b   1.000
_cell.length_c   1.000
_cell.angle_alpha   90.00
_cell.angle_beta   90.00
_cell.angle_gamma   90.00
#
_symmetry.space_group_name_H-M   'P 1'
#
loop_
_entity.id
_entity.type
_entity.pdbx_description
1 polymer ?
#
loop_
_entity_poly.entity_id
_entity_poly.type
_entity_poly.pdbx_seq_one_letter_code
_entity_poly.pdbx_strand_id
1 'polypeptide(L)'
;MGTSVADAPFDTSAAEIVSYDACTDKLYVVNAQAKRVDVMSMDDNGVPTQSAFIDLNSAGEAAGIEIGAANSVAVFNGLVAVAIENSNKQANGIVGL
;
A
#
# COMPACT_ATOMS: atom_id res chain seq x y z
N MET A 1 11.46 4.61 -19.96
CA MET A 1 11.07 3.55 -19.01
C MET A 1 11.55 3.99 -17.65
N GLY A 2 10.64 4.49 -16.80
CA GLY A 2 10.97 4.92 -15.44
C GLY A 2 11.06 3.76 -14.46
N THR A 3 11.80 3.95 -13.37
CA THR A 3 11.89 3.00 -12.26
C THR A 3 11.79 3.76 -10.93
N SER A 4 11.28 3.10 -9.89
CA SER A 4 11.33 3.58 -8.50
C SER A 4 11.83 2.46 -7.61
N VAL A 5 12.65 2.81 -6.62
CA VAL A 5 13.20 1.88 -5.64
C VAL A 5 12.86 2.41 -4.26
N ALA A 6 12.26 1.57 -3.42
CA ALA A 6 12.01 1.93 -2.03
C ALA A 6 13.34 2.08 -1.29
N ASP A 7 13.50 3.16 -0.55
CA ASP A 7 14.65 3.38 0.33
C ASP A 7 14.48 2.56 1.61
N ALA A 8 14.83 1.28 1.53
CA ALA A 8 14.58 0.32 2.60
C ALA A 8 15.70 -0.72 2.72
N PRO A 9 16.05 -1.16 3.95
CA PRO A 9 17.02 -2.23 4.15
C PRO A 9 16.59 -3.54 3.49
N PHE A 10 17.55 -4.37 3.10
CA PHE A 10 17.28 -5.73 2.62
C PHE A 10 16.46 -6.52 3.66
N ASP A 11 15.54 -7.37 3.17
CA ASP A 11 14.63 -8.18 4.00
C ASP A 11 13.67 -7.36 4.88
N THR A 12 13.47 -6.09 4.52
CA THR A 12 12.33 -5.29 5.01
C THR A 12 11.28 -5.30 3.91
N SER A 13 10.06 -5.76 4.23
CA SER A 13 8.93 -5.83 3.30
C SER A 13 8.43 -4.42 2.90
N ALA A 14 9.28 -3.63 2.26
CA ALA A 14 9.07 -2.19 2.07
C ALA A 14 8.40 -1.81 0.75
N ALA A 15 8.55 -2.61 -0.30
CA ALA A 15 7.77 -2.49 -1.53
C ALA A 15 7.68 -3.86 -2.19
N GLU A 16 6.49 -4.48 -2.14
CA GLU A 16 6.33 -5.86 -2.61
C GLU A 16 5.17 -6.01 -3.61
N ILE A 17 4.03 -5.35 -3.36
CA ILE A 17 2.81 -5.54 -4.15
C ILE A 17 2.40 -4.22 -4.79
N VAL A 18 2.20 -4.22 -6.11
CA VAL A 18 1.85 -3.04 -6.90
C VAL A 18 0.53 -3.26 -7.62
N SER A 19 -0.36 -2.26 -7.58
CA SER A 19 -1.60 -2.23 -8.36
C SER A 19 -1.74 -0.90 -9.09
N TYR A 20 -2.23 -0.92 -10.33
CA TYR A 20 -2.41 0.26 -11.17
C TYR A 20 -3.88 0.53 -11.40
N ASP A 21 -4.31 1.76 -11.13
CA ASP A 21 -5.65 2.22 -11.47
C ASP A 21 -5.63 3.08 -12.72
N ALA A 22 -6.12 2.51 -13.83
CA ALA A 22 -6.18 3.20 -15.13
C ALA A 22 -7.14 4.41 -15.12
N CYS A 23 -8.07 4.48 -14.16
CA CYS A 23 -8.99 5.62 -14.07
C CYS A 23 -8.33 6.88 -13.49
N THR A 24 -7.44 6.70 -12.51
CA THR A 24 -6.76 7.81 -11.81
C THR A 24 -5.31 7.99 -12.22
N ASP A 25 -4.77 7.08 -13.03
CA ASP A 25 -3.38 7.00 -13.47
C ASP A 25 -2.39 6.98 -12.30
N LYS A 26 -2.66 6.08 -11.34
CA LYS A 26 -1.86 5.94 -10.11
C LYS A 26 -1.41 4.51 -9.90
N LEU A 27 -0.18 4.36 -9.40
CA LEU A 27 0.28 3.11 -8.80
C LEU A 27 0.08 3.15 -7.29
N TYR A 28 -0.32 2.02 -6.75
CA TYR A 28 -0.48 1.79 -5.32
C TYR A 28 0.49 0.68 -4.93
N VAL A 29 1.46 1.01 -4.10
CA VAL A 29 2.54 0.12 -3.70
C VAL A 29 2.41 -0.20 -2.22
N VAL A 30 2.27 -1.47 -1.88
CA VAL A 30 2.26 -1.93 -0.48
C VAL A 30 3.65 -1.73 0.11
N ASN A 31 3.70 -0.95 1.19
CA ASN A 31 4.86 -0.77 2.04
C ASN A 31 4.54 -1.31 3.45
N ALA A 32 4.72 -2.63 3.60
CA ALA A 32 4.38 -3.34 4.83
C ALA A 32 5.24 -2.92 6.01
N GLN A 33 6.53 -2.59 5.77
CA GLN A 33 7.42 -2.06 6.81
C GLN A 33 6.90 -0.77 7.45
N ALA A 34 6.36 0.14 6.63
CA ALA A 34 5.80 1.40 7.10
C ALA A 34 4.28 1.34 7.38
N LYS A 35 3.66 0.15 7.29
CA LYS A 35 2.21 -0.06 7.44
C LYS A 35 1.36 0.91 6.61
N ARG A 36 1.77 1.13 5.36
CA ARG A 36 1.12 2.09 4.45
C ARG A 36 1.04 1.57 3.03
N VAL A 37 0.22 2.21 2.22
CA VAL A 37 0.27 2.09 0.75
C VAL A 37 0.82 3.39 0.19
N ASP A 38 1.96 3.31 -0.50
CA ASP A 38 2.55 4.44 -1.21
C ASP A 38 1.80 4.67 -2.53
N VAL A 39 1.43 5.92 -2.82
CA VAL A 39 0.68 6.29 -4.02
C VAL A 39 1.59 7.06 -4.96
N MET A 40 1.90 6.45 -6.10
CA MET A 40 2.77 7.02 -7.11
C MET A 40 1.94 7.63 -8.24
N SER A 41 2.35 8.81 -8.69
CA SER A 41 1.89 9.38 -9.96
C SER A 41 3.00 9.22 -11.01
N MET A 42 2.63 9.15 -12.29
CA MET A 42 3.59 9.07 -13.39
C MET A 42 3.67 10.42 -14.12
N ASP A 43 4.86 10.77 -14.61
CA ASP A 43 5.01 11.84 -15.60
C ASP A 43 4.76 11.33 -17.03
N ASP A 44 4.81 12.22 -18.02
CA ASP A 44 4.62 11.91 -19.45
C ASP A 44 5.61 10.86 -19.99
N ASN A 45 6.74 10.63 -19.30
CA ASN A 45 7.75 9.64 -19.66
C ASN A 45 7.60 8.32 -18.89
N GLY A 46 6.53 8.19 -18.09
CA GLY A 46 6.27 7.03 -17.24
C GLY A 46 7.21 6.93 -16.05
N VAL A 47 7.76 8.04 -15.56
CA VAL A 47 8.60 8.08 -14.36
C VAL A 47 7.71 8.17 -13.12
N PRO A 48 7.69 7.14 -12.27
CA PRO A 48 6.88 7.17 -11.05
C PRO A 48 7.51 8.06 -9.99
N THR A 49 6.69 8.93 -9.38
CA THR A 49 7.06 9.75 -8.22
C THR A 49 6.03 9.59 -7.12
N GLN A 50 6.48 9.48 -5.86
CA GLN A 50 5.56 9.35 -4.74
C GLN A 50 4.79 10.66 -4.58
N SER A 51 3.47 10.58 -4.71
CA SER A 51 2.55 11.72 -4.64
C SER A 51 1.75 11.77 -3.35
N ALA A 52 1.52 10.62 -2.71
CA ALA A 52 0.85 10.51 -1.41
C ALA A 52 1.16 9.15 -0.75
N PHE A 53 0.56 8.91 0.41
CA PHE A 53 0.47 7.58 1.03
C PHE A 53 -0.86 7.43 1.78
N ILE A 54 -1.31 6.19 1.97
CA ILE A 54 -2.48 5.82 2.77
C ILE A 54 -1.96 5.17 4.06
N ASP A 55 -2.22 5.80 5.20
CA ASP A 55 -1.88 5.26 6.52
C ASP A 55 -2.92 4.22 6.96
N LEU A 56 -2.49 2.98 7.13
CA LEU A 56 -3.36 1.86 7.44
C LEU A 56 -3.68 1.74 8.94
N ASN A 57 -2.95 2.45 9.81
CA ASN A 57 -3.25 2.44 11.24
C ASN A 57 -4.66 2.99 11.50
N SER A 58 -5.09 3.97 10.71
CA SER A 58 -6.45 4.52 10.76
C SER A 58 -7.54 3.45 10.58
N ALA A 59 -7.32 2.48 9.69
CA ALA A 59 -8.23 1.36 9.49
C ALA A 59 -8.21 0.39 10.68
N GLY A 60 -7.03 0.14 11.27
CA GLY A 60 -6.88 -0.65 12.49
C GLY A 60 -7.62 -0.03 13.68
N GLU A 61 -7.45 1.26 13.90
CA GLU A 61 -8.15 2.03 14.94
C GLU A 61 -9.67 1.97 14.76
N ALA A 62 -10.17 2.18 13.54
CA ALA A 62 -11.59 2.09 13.23
C ALA A 62 -12.16 0.68 13.45
N ALA A 63 -11.37 -0.36 13.19
CA ALA A 63 -11.73 -1.75 13.42
C ALA A 63 -11.50 -2.24 14.86
N GLY A 64 -10.85 -1.44 15.71
CA GLY A 64 -10.48 -1.82 17.08
C GLY A 64 -9.44 -2.93 17.15
N ILE A 65 -8.54 -3.02 16.15
CA ILE A 65 -7.44 -3.99 16.15
C ILE A 65 -6.08 -3.29 16.01
N GLU A 66 -5.07 -3.86 16.64
CA GLU A 66 -3.69 -3.52 16.33
C GLU A 66 -3.30 -4.24 15.03
N ILE A 67 -2.87 -3.48 14.02
CA ILE A 67 -2.54 -4.04 12.71
C ILE A 67 -1.06 -4.47 12.62
N GLY A 68 -0.84 -5.51 11.82
CA GLY A 68 0.47 -5.93 11.34
C GLY A 68 0.78 -5.32 9.97
N ALA A 69 1.37 -6.12 9.08
CA ALA A 69 1.68 -5.73 7.71
C ALA A 69 0.43 -5.64 6.80
N ALA A 70 0.58 -4.88 5.70
CA ALA A 70 -0.32 -5.01 4.56
C ALA A 70 0.14 -6.16 3.66
N ASN A 71 -0.81 -6.98 3.23
CA ASN A 71 -0.53 -8.21 2.48
C ASN A 71 -1.05 -8.17 1.04
N SER A 72 -1.91 -7.21 0.68
CA SER A 72 -2.39 -7.04 -0.69
C SER A 72 -3.07 -5.69 -0.89
N VAL A 73 -3.11 -5.21 -2.13
CA VAL A 73 -3.87 -4.03 -2.55
C VAL A 73 -4.59 -4.32 -3.86
N ALA A 74 -5.87 -3.94 -3.93
CA ALA A 74 -6.69 -3.98 -5.13
C ALA A 74 -7.27 -2.60 -5.41
N VAL A 75 -7.35 -2.22 -6.68
CA VAL A 75 -7.83 -0.90 -7.09
C VAL A 75 -8.86 -1.00 -8.20
N PHE A 76 -9.83 -0.11 -8.16
CA PHE A 76 -10.85 0.00 -9.21
C PHE A 76 -11.47 1.38 -9.22
N ASN A 77 -11.23 2.17 -10.27
CA ASN A 77 -11.88 3.47 -10.48
C ASN A 77 -11.76 4.41 -9.26
N GLY A 78 -10.54 4.54 -8.74
CA GLY A 78 -10.23 5.36 -7.57
C GLY A 78 -10.54 4.72 -6.21
N LEU A 79 -11.22 3.57 -6.16
CA LEU A 79 -11.38 2.81 -4.92
C LEU A 79 -10.12 1.97 -4.67
N VAL A 80 -9.71 1.91 -3.41
CA VAL A 80 -8.51 1.18 -2.98
C VAL A 80 -8.89 0.26 -1.82
N ALA A 81 -8.78 -1.05 -2.02
CA ALA A 81 -8.99 -2.03 -0.96
C ALA A 81 -7.65 -2.63 -0.55
N VAL A 82 -7.37 -2.68 0.76
CA VAL A 82 -6.10 -3.17 1.31
C VAL A 82 -6.38 -4.29 2.29
N ALA A 83 -5.76 -5.45 2.07
CA ALA A 83 -5.78 -6.55 3.04
C ALA A 83 -4.68 -6.31 4.08
N ILE A 84 -5.06 -6.23 5.36
CA ILE A 84 -4.19 -5.86 6.47
C ILE A 84 -4.23 -6.99 7.49
N GLU A 85 -3.08 -7.57 7.84
CA GLU A 85 -3.03 -8.58 8.88
C GLU A 85 -3.15 -7.97 10.28
N ASN A 86 -3.48 -8.80 11.25
CA ASN A 86 -3.46 -8.43 12.65
C ASN A 86 -2.02 -8.48 13.19
N SER A 87 -1.68 -7.67 14.20
CA SER A 87 -0.37 -7.74 14.87
C SER A 87 -0.11 -9.14 15.45
N ASN A 88 -1.17 -9.81 15.92
CA ASN A 88 -1.16 -11.25 16.15
C ASN A 88 -1.48 -12.00 14.84
N LYS A 89 -0.46 -12.59 14.21
CA LYS A 89 -0.60 -13.33 12.93
C LYS A 89 -1.57 -14.51 12.96
N GLN A 90 -1.99 -14.97 14.14
CA GLN A 90 -2.99 -16.04 14.30
C GLN A 90 -4.43 -15.51 14.45
N ALA A 91 -4.59 -14.20 14.59
CA ALA A 91 -5.89 -13.54 14.68
C ALA A 91 -6.36 -13.03 13.32
N ASN A 92 -7.67 -12.76 13.22
CA ASN A 92 -8.25 -12.19 12.02
C ASN A 92 -7.72 -10.78 11.75
N GLY A 93 -7.31 -10.54 10.50
CA GLY A 93 -7.05 -9.21 9.97
C GLY A 93 -8.32 -8.51 9.48
N ILE A 94 -8.13 -7.48 8.66
CA ILE A 94 -9.20 -6.67 8.08
C ILE A 94 -8.95 -6.39 6.58
N VAL A 95 -10.00 -5.95 5.90
CA VAL A 95 -9.89 -5.26 4.61
C VAL A 95 -10.32 -3.81 4.83
N GLY A 96 -9.39 -2.88 4.65
CA GLY A 96 -9.68 -1.43 4.63
C GLY A 96 -10.07 -1.00 3.21
N LEU A 97 -11.01 -0.05 3.10
CA LEU A 97 -11.53 0.48 1.84
C LEU A 97 -11.57 2.02 1.86
#